data_AF-A0A3D0THJ6-F1
#
_entry.id   AF-A0A3D0THJ6-F1
#
_cell.length_a   1.000
_cell.length_b   1.000
_cell.length_c   1.000
_cell.angle_alpha   90.00
_cell.angle_beta   90.00
_cell.angle_gamma   90.00
#
_symmetry.space_group_name_H-M   'P 1'
#
loop_
_entity.id
_entity.type
_entity.pdbx_description
1 polymer ?
#
loop_
_entity_poly.entity_id
_entity_poly.type
_entity_poly.pdbx_seq_one_letter_code
_entity_poly.pdbx_strand_id
1 'polypeptide(L)'
;GAMCMAYSGNCTISNYTAGRDSNRGGCIQSCRFSYSAIPVNNAVAVNSTDNTPSSLMSSKDLRGIDLLPKFLKIGVDSIKVEGRMKSPLYAATTTSAYALALKWCNSTLQEQWSEKLQELSGMLEKIPHRGYTDGSLNNEADAESVYQGERNGRNSGYEIAGTVMEVEDGKSFTMLTHNSFDRNKTLEILTFDGGVIKISTQEMKDLNNKPVKRANPSRLFRFACSEAAEQSADVSGISQVQPLNVVRLKI
;
A
#
# COMPACT_ATOMS: atom_id res chain seq x y z
N GLY A 1 6.64 5.35 1.70
CA GLY A 1 5.87 5.85 2.87
C GLY A 1 5.46 7.28 2.63
N ALA A 2 4.58 7.82 3.47
CA ALA A 2 4.19 9.22 3.37
C ALA A 2 5.34 10.15 3.76
N MET A 3 5.70 11.11 2.92
CA MET A 3 6.72 12.11 3.28
C MET A 3 6.10 13.27 4.07
N CYS A 4 6.75 13.66 5.16
CA CYS A 4 6.34 14.78 5.98
C CYS A 4 6.88 16.10 5.42
N MET A 5 6.06 17.14 5.46
CA MET A 5 6.53 18.52 5.33
C MET A 5 6.87 19.03 6.73
N ALA A 6 8.14 19.38 6.93
CA ALA A 6 8.64 19.88 8.20
C ALA A 6 9.66 20.99 7.93
N TYR A 7 9.72 21.94 8.86
CA TYR A 7 10.78 22.95 8.89
C TYR A 7 11.69 22.63 10.07
N SER A 8 13.00 22.47 9.82
CA SER A 8 13.97 22.07 10.85
C SER A 8 13.52 20.82 11.63
N GLY A 9 12.98 19.81 10.92
CA GLY A 9 12.52 18.55 11.51
C GLY A 9 11.19 18.61 12.28
N ASN A 10 10.60 19.80 12.48
CA ASN A 10 9.35 19.96 13.22
C ASN A 10 8.20 20.35 12.29
N CYS A 11 7.05 19.70 12.45
CA CYS A 11 5.83 20.05 11.73
C CYS A 11 4.84 20.73 12.68
N THR A 12 4.54 22.00 12.44
CA THR A 12 3.61 22.81 13.25
C THR A 12 2.24 22.97 12.60
N ILE A 13 2.11 22.63 11.31
CA ILE A 13 0.91 22.88 10.51
C ILE A 13 -0.33 22.22 11.13
N SER A 14 -0.25 20.93 11.49
CA SER A 14 -1.38 20.20 12.09
C SER A 14 -1.81 20.77 13.45
N ASN A 15 -0.85 21.26 14.24
CA ASN A 15 -1.15 21.88 15.52
C ASN A 15 -1.89 23.20 15.30
N TYR A 16 -1.40 24.02 14.37
CA TYR A 16 -2.01 25.29 14.02
C TYR A 16 -3.43 25.13 13.42
N THR A 17 -3.61 24.23 12.47
CA THR A 17 -4.88 24.12 11.73
C THR A 17 -5.99 23.39 12.50
N ALA A 18 -5.64 22.55 13.47
CA ALA A 18 -6.63 21.66 14.11
C ALA A 18 -6.32 21.31 15.57
N GLY A 19 -5.37 21.98 16.21
CA GLY A 19 -4.99 21.72 17.60
C GLY A 19 -4.41 20.32 17.85
N ARG A 20 -3.98 19.60 16.79
CA ARG A 20 -3.40 18.26 16.93
C ARG A 20 -1.91 18.28 16.64
N ASP A 21 -1.12 18.14 17.70
CA ASP A 21 0.35 18.18 17.64
C ASP A 21 0.92 17.02 16.82
N SER A 22 1.50 17.32 15.66
CA SER A 22 2.05 16.31 14.76
C SER A 22 3.28 15.59 15.35
N ASN A 23 4.08 16.28 16.17
CA ASN A 23 5.32 15.78 16.74
C ASN A 23 5.06 14.82 17.91
N ARG A 24 3.84 14.83 18.46
CA ARG A 24 3.35 13.87 19.47
C ARG A 24 2.45 12.79 18.87
N GLY A 25 2.54 12.57 17.56
CA GLY A 25 1.69 11.60 16.88
C GLY A 25 0.24 12.06 16.80
N GLY A 26 -0.05 13.36 16.67
CA GLY A 26 -1.39 13.91 16.45
C GLY A 26 -1.68 14.30 15.00
N CYS A 27 -0.74 14.16 14.06
CA CYS A 27 -0.88 14.64 12.68
C CYS A 27 -2.23 14.27 12.01
N ILE A 28 -2.95 15.25 11.43
CA ILE A 28 -4.13 15.04 10.57
C ILE A 28 -3.79 15.02 9.07
N GLN A 29 -2.50 15.06 8.74
CA GLN A 29 -2.01 15.25 7.37
C GLN A 29 -2.46 16.59 6.76
N SER A 30 -2.41 17.69 7.54
CA SER A 30 -2.82 19.02 7.07
C SER A 30 -2.12 19.44 5.80
N CYS A 31 -0.83 19.12 5.62
CA CYS A 31 -0.09 19.40 4.38
C CYS A 31 -0.73 18.83 3.10
N ARG A 32 -1.65 17.86 3.22
CA ARG A 32 -2.38 17.24 2.11
C ARG A 32 -3.73 17.90 1.83
N PHE A 33 -4.04 18.98 2.54
CA PHE A 33 -5.29 19.71 2.34
C PHE A 33 -5.12 20.65 1.15
N SER A 34 -6.25 21.13 0.67
CA SER A 34 -6.32 22.13 -0.38
C SER A 34 -5.88 23.49 0.17
N TYR A 35 -4.89 24.12 -0.46
CA TYR A 35 -4.44 25.46 -0.11
C TYR A 35 -4.44 26.38 -1.32
N SER A 36 -4.70 27.66 -1.06
CA SER A 36 -4.50 28.77 -2.01
C SER A 36 -3.27 29.57 -1.60
N ALA A 37 -2.39 29.85 -2.53
CA ALA A 37 -1.21 30.70 -2.30
C ALA A 37 -1.57 32.18 -2.54
N ILE A 38 -1.25 33.06 -1.58
CA ILE A 38 -1.49 34.50 -1.68
C ILE A 38 -0.13 35.20 -1.79
N PRO A 39 0.20 35.85 -2.92
CA PRO A 39 1.47 36.58 -3.08
C PRO A 39 1.58 37.78 -2.14
N VAL A 40 2.74 37.97 -1.51
CA VAL A 40 2.98 39.02 -0.49
C VAL A 40 2.85 40.44 -1.04
N ASN A 41 3.10 40.65 -2.35
CA ASN A 41 3.13 41.99 -2.96
C ASN A 41 1.80 42.47 -3.55
N ASN A 42 0.72 41.69 -3.47
CA ASN A 42 -0.60 42.11 -3.96
C ASN A 42 -1.63 42.09 -2.82
N ALA A 43 -1.93 43.28 -2.29
CA ALA A 43 -3.07 43.55 -1.40
C ALA A 43 -4.44 43.44 -2.13
N VAL A 44 -4.45 43.04 -3.39
CA VAL A 44 -5.65 42.73 -4.16
C VAL A 44 -5.64 41.24 -4.39
N ALA A 45 -6.60 40.55 -3.78
CA ALA A 45 -6.92 39.16 -4.08
C ALA A 45 -6.93 38.99 -5.60
N VAL A 46 -5.90 38.33 -6.14
CA VAL A 46 -5.94 37.89 -7.51
C VAL A 46 -7.07 36.88 -7.54
N ASN A 47 -8.21 37.31 -8.07
CA ASN A 47 -9.23 36.42 -8.60
C ASN A 47 -8.58 35.63 -9.74
N SER A 48 -7.67 34.72 -9.42
CA SER A 48 -7.26 33.68 -10.33
C SER A 48 -8.49 32.82 -10.51
N THR A 49 -9.09 32.89 -11.69
CA THR A 49 -10.20 32.04 -12.12
C THR A 49 -9.87 30.55 -12.00
N ASP A 50 -8.59 30.22 -11.85
CA ASP A 50 -8.11 28.92 -11.41
C ASP A 50 -8.09 28.85 -9.88
N ASN A 51 -9.29 28.74 -9.32
CA ASN A 51 -9.54 28.35 -7.93
C ASN A 51 -9.23 26.85 -7.74
N THR A 52 -8.22 26.31 -8.41
CA THR A 52 -7.86 24.90 -8.33
C THR A 52 -7.18 24.69 -6.98
N PRO A 53 -7.80 23.93 -6.06
CA PRO A 53 -7.19 23.62 -4.78
C PRO A 53 -5.87 22.91 -5.02
N SER A 54 -4.75 23.63 -4.85
CA SER A 54 -3.43 23.06 -5.07
C SER A 54 -3.03 22.24 -3.85
N SER A 55 -2.60 21.02 -4.07
CA SER A 55 -1.95 20.18 -3.06
C SER A 55 -0.49 20.63 -2.88
N LEU A 56 -0.25 21.94 -2.76
CA LEU A 56 1.08 22.58 -2.81
C LEU A 56 2.09 21.96 -1.83
N MET A 57 1.61 21.54 -0.67
CA MET A 57 2.42 20.93 0.39
C MET A 57 2.29 19.40 0.45
N SER A 58 1.62 18.78 -0.52
CA SER A 58 1.50 17.31 -0.58
C SER A 58 2.68 16.75 -1.36
N SER A 59 3.63 16.12 -0.68
CA SER A 59 4.66 15.32 -1.37
C SER A 59 4.08 14.01 -1.92
N LYS A 60 4.69 13.48 -2.98
CA LYS A 60 4.52 12.09 -3.41
C LYS A 60 5.04 11.13 -2.33
N ASP A 61 4.66 9.86 -2.38
CA ASP A 61 5.13 8.89 -1.39
C ASP A 61 6.58 8.46 -1.69
N LEU A 62 7.40 8.28 -0.65
CA LEU A 62 8.77 7.79 -0.77
C LEU A 62 8.78 6.31 -1.19
N ARG A 63 9.49 6.00 -2.28
CA ARG A 63 9.77 4.63 -2.74
C ARG A 63 11.25 4.47 -3.01
N GLY A 64 11.92 3.64 -2.21
CA GLY A 64 13.36 3.39 -2.30
C GLY A 64 13.72 1.97 -2.72
N ILE A 65 12.76 1.13 -3.13
CA ILE A 65 13.01 -0.27 -3.48
C ILE A 65 14.02 -0.40 -4.64
N ASP A 66 13.94 0.51 -5.61
CA ASP A 66 14.83 0.58 -6.77
C ASP A 66 16.27 0.97 -6.36
N LEU A 67 16.45 1.54 -5.16
CA LEU A 67 17.74 1.98 -4.61
C LEU A 67 18.39 0.95 -3.67
N LEU A 68 17.73 -0.18 -3.39
CA LEU A 68 18.31 -1.26 -2.57
C LEU A 68 19.72 -1.68 -2.99
N PRO A 69 20.09 -1.78 -4.29
CA PRO A 69 21.45 -2.11 -4.68
C PRO A 69 22.50 -1.14 -4.14
N LYS A 70 22.17 0.16 -4.11
CA LYS A 70 23.05 1.20 -3.57
C LYS A 70 23.17 1.08 -2.06
N PHE A 71 22.05 0.87 -1.36
CA PHE A 71 22.04 0.72 0.09
C PHE A 71 22.83 -0.50 0.56
N LEU A 72 22.70 -1.63 -0.14
CA LEU A 72 23.49 -2.83 0.15
C LEU A 72 24.98 -2.59 -0.10
N LYS A 73 25.34 -1.92 -1.21
CA LYS A 73 26.73 -1.62 -1.56
C LYS A 73 27.44 -0.73 -0.51
N ILE A 74 26.73 0.23 0.07
CA ILE A 74 27.30 1.13 1.09
C ILE A 74 27.23 0.55 2.52
N GLY A 75 26.68 -0.66 2.68
CA GLY A 75 26.62 -1.35 3.97
C GLY A 75 25.48 -0.90 4.89
N VAL A 76 24.32 -0.51 4.35
CA VAL A 76 23.13 -0.25 5.18
C VAL A 76 22.63 -1.56 5.80
N ASP A 77 22.65 -1.65 7.13
CA ASP A 77 22.23 -2.85 7.87
C ASP A 77 20.70 -3.05 7.94
N SER A 78 19.93 -1.96 7.86
CA SER A 78 18.47 -2.03 8.03
C SER A 78 17.70 -1.06 7.15
N ILE A 79 16.59 -1.54 6.59
CA ILE A 79 15.62 -0.74 5.84
C ILE A 79 14.33 -0.68 6.64
N LYS A 80 13.86 0.53 6.92
CA LYS A 80 12.60 0.75 7.64
C LYS A 80 11.48 1.10 6.66
N VAL A 81 10.43 0.28 6.66
CA VAL A 81 9.15 0.63 6.02
C VAL A 81 8.32 1.44 7.02
N GLU A 82 8.01 2.69 6.67
CA GLU A 82 7.18 3.58 7.50
C GLU A 82 5.73 3.63 6.98
N GLY A 83 4.79 3.61 7.91
CA GLY A 83 3.39 3.86 7.61
C GLY A 83 2.52 4.00 8.86
N ARG A 84 1.99 5.20 9.10
CA ARG A 84 1.04 5.45 10.19
C ARG A 84 -0.42 5.18 9.78
N MET A 85 -1.16 4.48 10.64
CA MET A 85 -2.60 4.17 10.48
C MET A 85 -2.91 3.53 9.11
N LYS A 86 -2.00 2.66 8.66
CA LYS A 86 -2.11 1.98 7.37
C LYS A 86 -2.99 0.73 7.48
N SER A 87 -3.63 0.37 6.37
CA SER A 87 -4.47 -0.83 6.30
C SER A 87 -3.60 -2.10 6.35
N PRO A 88 -4.19 -3.26 6.72
CA PRO A 88 -3.51 -4.55 6.60
C PRO A 88 -2.98 -4.81 5.19
N LEU A 89 -3.71 -4.39 4.15
CA LEU A 89 -3.29 -4.51 2.76
C LEU A 89 -2.00 -3.71 2.46
N TYR A 90 -1.88 -2.50 2.99
CA TYR A 90 -0.65 -1.71 2.87
C TYR A 90 0.51 -2.41 3.55
N ALA A 91 0.31 -2.87 4.80
CA ALA A 91 1.34 -3.56 5.56
C ALA A 91 1.81 -4.81 4.80
N ALA A 92 0.91 -5.74 4.47
CA ALA A 92 1.24 -6.96 3.74
C ALA A 92 1.94 -6.69 2.40
N THR A 93 1.41 -5.78 1.58
CA THR A 93 2.00 -5.51 0.25
C THR A 93 3.38 -4.89 0.35
N THR A 94 3.57 -3.89 1.22
CA THR A 94 4.86 -3.20 1.36
C THR A 94 5.91 -4.11 2.00
N THR A 95 5.55 -4.87 3.03
CA THR A 95 6.50 -5.79 3.67
C THR A 95 6.89 -6.92 2.72
N SER A 96 5.94 -7.51 1.98
CA SER A 96 6.26 -8.58 1.02
C SER A 96 7.15 -8.07 -0.11
N ALA A 97 6.86 -6.90 -0.69
CA ALA A 97 7.68 -6.34 -1.77
C ALA A 97 9.15 -6.15 -1.34
N TYR A 98 9.39 -5.49 -0.19
CA TYR A 98 10.75 -5.27 0.30
C TYR A 98 11.43 -6.55 0.80
N ALA A 99 10.69 -7.46 1.46
CA ALA A 99 11.26 -8.72 1.92
C ALA A 99 11.69 -9.62 0.75
N LEU A 100 10.86 -9.73 -0.28
CA LEU A 100 11.21 -10.45 -1.51
C LEU A 100 12.40 -9.81 -2.22
N ALA A 101 12.44 -8.47 -2.28
CA ALA A 101 13.55 -7.74 -2.91
C ALA A 101 14.87 -7.99 -2.20
N LEU A 102 14.89 -7.90 -0.86
CA LEU A 102 16.08 -8.19 -0.06
C LEU A 102 16.50 -9.66 -0.18
N LYS A 103 15.54 -10.59 -0.15
CA LYS A 103 15.81 -12.03 -0.35
C LYS A 103 16.42 -12.28 -1.73
N TRP A 104 15.91 -11.65 -2.78
CA TRP A 104 16.44 -11.74 -4.14
C TRP A 104 17.88 -11.22 -4.20
N CYS A 105 18.14 -10.01 -3.71
CA CYS A 105 19.48 -9.44 -3.70
C CYS A 105 20.49 -10.32 -2.94
N ASN A 106 20.06 -10.99 -1.86
CA ASN A 106 20.93 -11.88 -1.09
C ASN A 106 21.19 -13.24 -1.74
N SER A 107 20.41 -13.65 -2.74
CA SER A 107 20.46 -15.00 -3.34
C SER A 107 20.83 -15.03 -4.82
N THR A 108 21.02 -13.86 -5.44
CA THR A 108 21.26 -13.73 -6.88
C THR A 108 22.41 -12.78 -7.19
N LEU A 109 22.93 -12.88 -8.41
CA LEU A 109 24.01 -12.01 -8.88
C LEU A 109 23.48 -10.60 -9.21
N GLN A 110 24.31 -9.57 -9.04
CA GLN A 110 23.93 -8.16 -9.15
C GLN A 110 23.31 -7.80 -10.51
N GLU A 111 23.73 -8.47 -11.58
CA GLU A 111 23.25 -8.29 -12.94
C GLU A 111 21.76 -8.62 -13.08
N GLN A 112 21.21 -9.45 -12.18
CA GLN A 112 19.81 -9.88 -12.18
C GLN A 112 18.92 -9.01 -11.28
N TRP A 113 19.49 -8.03 -10.56
CA TRP A 113 18.73 -7.28 -9.56
C TRP A 113 17.77 -6.27 -10.20
N SER A 114 18.20 -5.54 -11.23
CA SER A 114 17.44 -4.40 -11.78
C SER A 114 16.03 -4.80 -12.26
N GLU A 115 15.95 -5.88 -13.04
CA GLU A 115 14.67 -6.36 -13.59
C GLU A 115 13.73 -6.83 -12.49
N LYS A 116 14.25 -7.66 -11.55
CA LYS A 116 13.41 -8.19 -10.47
C LYS A 116 12.96 -7.10 -9.49
N LEU A 117 13.81 -6.13 -9.18
CA LEU A 117 13.43 -5.00 -8.34
C LEU A 117 12.33 -4.16 -8.97
N GLN A 118 12.38 -3.94 -10.29
CA GLN A 118 11.32 -3.24 -11.01
C GLN A 118 9.99 -4.01 -10.97
N GLU A 119 10.03 -5.33 -11.14
CA GLU A 119 8.84 -6.19 -11.00
C GLU A 119 8.23 -6.09 -9.59
N LEU A 120 9.06 -6.23 -8.55
CA LEU A 120 8.63 -6.14 -7.15
C LEU A 120 8.16 -4.74 -6.77
N SER A 121 8.76 -3.69 -7.34
CA SER A 121 8.32 -2.31 -7.23
C SER A 121 6.88 -2.15 -7.74
N GLY A 122 6.51 -2.88 -8.81
CA GLY A 122 5.15 -2.95 -9.34
C GLY A 122 4.10 -3.50 -8.36
N MET A 123 4.49 -4.26 -7.34
CA MET A 123 3.56 -4.67 -6.27
C MET A 123 3.03 -3.46 -5.49
N LEU A 124 3.83 -2.40 -5.35
CA LEU A 124 3.48 -1.18 -4.61
C LEU A 124 2.42 -0.34 -5.34
N GLU A 125 2.21 -0.56 -6.64
CA GLU A 125 1.11 0.07 -7.40
C GLU A 125 -0.26 -0.56 -7.05
N LYS A 126 -0.27 -1.70 -6.35
CA LYS A 126 -1.49 -2.43 -5.94
C LYS A 126 -2.04 -1.98 -4.58
N ILE A 127 -1.58 -0.85 -4.07
CA ILE A 127 -2.03 -0.22 -2.84
C ILE A 127 -2.22 1.28 -3.06
N PRO A 128 -3.17 1.95 -2.37
CA PRO A 128 -3.35 3.39 -2.53
C PRO A 128 -2.07 4.17 -2.18
N HIS A 129 -1.67 5.08 -3.07
CA HIS A 129 -0.48 5.91 -2.94
C HIS A 129 -0.71 7.31 -3.55
N ARG A 130 0.27 8.21 -3.43
CA ARG A 130 0.23 9.56 -4.01
C ARG A 130 1.29 9.75 -5.08
N GLY A 131 1.38 8.80 -6.00
CA GLY A 131 2.57 8.67 -6.83
C GLY A 131 3.82 8.37 -5.99
N TYR A 132 4.94 8.18 -6.67
CA TYR A 132 6.19 7.83 -6.02
C TYR A 132 7.30 8.82 -6.38
N THR A 133 8.19 9.05 -5.42
CA THR A 133 9.45 9.78 -5.58
C THR A 133 10.52 9.06 -4.76
N ASP A 134 11.80 9.19 -5.15
CA ASP A 134 12.93 8.84 -4.28
C ASP A 134 13.17 9.90 -3.19
N GLY A 135 12.40 11.00 -3.24
CA GLY A 135 12.45 12.12 -2.31
C GLY A 135 13.75 12.89 -2.50
N SER A 136 14.74 12.58 -1.66
CA SER A 136 16.10 13.10 -1.84
C SER A 136 17.18 12.04 -1.63
N LEU A 137 16.81 10.77 -1.83
CA LEU A 137 17.72 9.64 -1.62
C LEU A 137 18.76 9.52 -2.75
N ASN A 138 18.45 10.00 -3.95
CA ASN A 138 19.35 9.94 -5.10
C ASN A 138 19.56 11.29 -5.78
N ASN A 139 18.50 12.05 -6.02
CA ASN A 139 18.55 13.41 -6.55
C ASN A 139 17.86 14.36 -5.58
N GLU A 140 18.17 15.66 -5.63
CA GLU A 140 17.43 16.64 -4.83
C GLU A 140 15.95 16.66 -5.19
N ALA A 141 15.09 16.84 -4.19
CA ALA A 141 13.64 16.95 -4.42
C ALA A 141 13.32 18.20 -5.24
N ASP A 142 12.48 18.05 -6.25
CA ASP A 142 12.08 19.10 -7.18
C ASP A 142 10.54 19.20 -7.30
N ALA A 143 10.06 19.93 -8.31
CA ALA A 143 8.64 20.10 -8.58
C ALA A 143 7.92 18.75 -8.84
N GLU A 144 8.63 17.77 -9.41
CA GLU A 144 8.09 16.43 -9.68
C GLU A 144 7.91 15.61 -8.40
N SER A 145 8.52 16.01 -7.28
CA SER A 145 8.30 15.37 -5.99
C SER A 145 7.00 15.82 -5.29
N VAL A 146 6.30 16.81 -5.86
CA VAL A 146 5.00 17.29 -5.37
C VAL A 146 3.86 16.51 -6.04
N TYR A 147 2.91 16.05 -5.23
CA TYR A 147 1.71 15.36 -5.69
C TYR A 147 0.64 16.38 -6.08
N GLN A 148 0.29 16.39 -7.37
CA GLN A 148 -0.71 17.31 -7.95
C GLN A 148 -2.12 16.70 -8.07
N GLY A 149 -2.32 15.46 -7.61
CA GLY A 149 -3.62 14.80 -7.70
C GLY A 149 -4.58 15.16 -6.56
N GLU A 150 -5.79 14.62 -6.64
CA GLU A 150 -6.80 14.83 -5.60
C GLU A 150 -6.44 14.13 -4.28
N ARG A 151 -6.82 14.76 -3.16
CA ARG A 151 -6.58 14.22 -1.82
C ARG A 151 -7.20 12.84 -1.61
N ASN A 152 -8.38 12.59 -2.16
CA ASN A 152 -9.11 11.33 -1.98
C ASN A 152 -9.05 10.44 -3.22
N GLY A 153 -8.19 10.75 -4.19
CA GLY A 153 -8.01 9.94 -5.38
C GLY A 153 -7.57 8.52 -5.00
N ARG A 154 -8.37 7.52 -5.37
CA ARG A 154 -7.95 6.12 -5.33
C ARG A 154 -7.24 5.82 -6.64
N ASN A 155 -5.94 5.62 -6.58
CA ASN A 155 -5.11 5.28 -7.75
C ASN A 155 -4.70 3.81 -7.78
N SER A 156 -5.29 2.98 -6.93
CA SER A 156 -5.04 1.53 -6.88
C SER A 156 -6.22 0.79 -7.52
N GLY A 157 -5.92 -0.12 -8.45
CA GLY A 157 -6.89 -1.08 -8.99
C GLY A 157 -7.20 -2.24 -8.04
N TYR A 158 -6.81 -2.13 -6.76
CA TYR A 158 -7.05 -3.14 -5.74
C TYR A 158 -7.53 -2.52 -4.43
N GLU A 159 -8.36 -3.27 -3.71
CA GLU A 159 -8.80 -2.97 -2.36
C GLU A 159 -8.77 -4.21 -1.46
N ILE A 160 -8.85 -3.99 -0.15
CA ILE A 160 -8.86 -5.09 0.83
C ILE A 160 -10.23 -5.78 0.80
N ALA A 161 -10.23 -7.09 0.56
CA ALA A 161 -11.44 -7.91 0.63
C ALA A 161 -11.66 -8.43 2.06
N GLY A 162 -10.59 -8.90 2.71
CA GLY A 162 -10.70 -9.59 3.99
C GLY A 162 -9.36 -9.94 4.64
N THR A 163 -9.46 -10.57 5.80
CA THR A 163 -8.33 -11.21 6.50
C THR A 163 -8.72 -12.64 6.83
N VAL A 164 -7.85 -13.59 6.52
CA VAL A 164 -8.05 -15.00 6.89
C VAL A 164 -7.99 -15.11 8.41
N MET A 165 -9.01 -15.70 9.01
CA MET A 165 -9.13 -15.87 10.45
C MET A 165 -8.73 -17.28 10.88
N GLU A 166 -9.14 -18.28 10.10
CA GLU A 166 -8.96 -19.69 10.41
C GLU A 166 -8.80 -20.49 9.12
N VAL A 167 -7.99 -21.55 9.17
CA VAL A 167 -7.75 -22.47 8.07
C VAL A 167 -8.00 -23.89 8.58
N GLU A 168 -8.87 -24.64 7.89
CA GLU A 168 -9.28 -26.00 8.24
C GLU A 168 -8.56 -27.01 7.33
N ASP A 169 -7.49 -27.64 7.84
CA ASP A 169 -6.72 -28.73 7.20
C ASP A 169 -6.38 -28.50 5.72
N GLY A 170 -6.18 -27.25 5.30
CA GLY A 170 -5.91 -26.88 3.91
C GLY A 170 -7.08 -27.10 2.94
N LYS A 171 -8.27 -27.50 3.42
CA LYS A 171 -9.48 -27.72 2.61
C LYS A 171 -10.35 -26.48 2.50
N SER A 172 -10.41 -25.70 3.57
CA SER A 172 -11.23 -24.49 3.63
C SER A 172 -10.59 -23.44 4.52
N PHE A 173 -11.01 -22.19 4.36
CA PHE A 173 -10.66 -21.13 5.30
C PHE A 173 -11.85 -20.22 5.56
N THR A 174 -11.85 -19.63 6.75
CA THR A 174 -12.82 -18.61 7.16
C THR A 174 -12.14 -17.25 7.08
N MET A 175 -12.79 -16.29 6.44
CA MET A 175 -12.27 -14.94 6.24
C MET A 175 -13.23 -13.91 6.85
N LEU A 176 -12.68 -12.96 7.60
CA LEU A 176 -13.37 -11.74 8.01
C LEU A 176 -13.31 -10.73 6.87
N THR A 177 -14.45 -10.31 6.37
CA THR A 177 -14.53 -9.33 5.28
C THR A 177 -14.36 -7.90 5.77
N HIS A 178 -13.60 -7.10 5.01
CA HIS A 178 -13.44 -5.66 5.24
C HIS A 178 -14.32 -4.84 4.29
N ASN A 179 -14.30 -5.17 2.99
CA ASN A 179 -15.15 -4.53 1.99
C ASN A 179 -16.18 -5.52 1.42
N SER A 180 -17.24 -4.98 0.81
CA SER A 180 -18.26 -5.81 0.16
C SER A 180 -17.84 -6.21 -1.24
N PHE A 181 -18.16 -7.45 -1.64
CA PHE A 181 -17.95 -7.93 -3.00
C PHE A 181 -18.97 -9.01 -3.37
N ASP A 182 -19.24 -9.17 -4.65
CA ASP A 182 -20.20 -10.14 -5.17
C ASP A 182 -19.54 -11.49 -5.51
N ARG A 183 -20.38 -12.50 -5.80
CA ARG A 183 -19.93 -13.75 -6.45
C ARG A 183 -19.28 -13.47 -7.82
N ASN A 184 -18.54 -14.45 -8.33
CA ASN A 184 -17.86 -14.41 -9.63
C ASN A 184 -16.74 -13.35 -9.71
N LYS A 185 -16.11 -13.05 -8.57
CA LYS A 185 -14.89 -12.27 -8.48
C LYS A 185 -13.72 -13.20 -8.18
N THR A 186 -12.51 -12.75 -8.53
CA THR A 186 -11.27 -13.42 -8.12
C THR A 186 -10.63 -12.60 -7.02
N LEU A 187 -10.40 -13.23 -5.88
CA LEU A 187 -9.64 -12.66 -4.78
C LEU A 187 -8.19 -13.14 -4.86
N GLU A 188 -7.29 -12.35 -4.30
CA GLU A 188 -5.87 -12.66 -4.17
C GLU A 188 -5.49 -12.70 -2.69
N ILE A 189 -5.12 -13.88 -2.21
CA ILE A 189 -4.59 -14.09 -0.86
C ILE A 189 -3.08 -13.82 -0.91
N LEU A 190 -2.63 -12.85 -0.12
CA LEU A 190 -1.21 -12.53 0.03
C LEU A 190 -0.62 -13.43 1.12
N THR A 191 0.26 -14.33 0.71
CA THR A 191 0.90 -15.30 1.62
C THR A 191 2.18 -14.72 2.23
N PHE A 192 2.60 -15.24 3.39
CA PHE A 192 3.74 -14.69 4.14
C PHE A 192 5.10 -14.91 3.48
N ASP A 193 5.20 -15.92 2.62
CA ASP A 193 6.36 -16.17 1.75
C ASP A 193 6.45 -15.19 0.55
N GLY A 194 5.44 -14.33 0.38
CA GLY A 194 5.36 -13.34 -0.69
C GLY A 194 4.62 -13.82 -1.94
N GLY A 195 4.07 -15.04 -1.93
CA GLY A 195 3.23 -15.59 -2.99
C GLY A 195 1.83 -14.95 -3.05
N VAL A 196 1.11 -15.31 -4.11
CA VAL A 196 -0.29 -14.89 -4.31
C VAL A 196 -1.13 -16.09 -4.72
N ILE A 197 -2.08 -16.48 -3.87
CA ILE A 197 -3.05 -17.53 -4.18
C ILE A 197 -4.34 -16.89 -4.68
N LYS A 198 -4.79 -17.29 -5.87
CA LYS A 198 -6.06 -16.80 -6.44
C LYS A 198 -7.21 -17.70 -6.00
N ILE A 199 -8.30 -17.10 -5.58
CA ILE A 199 -9.51 -17.82 -5.20
C ILE A 199 -10.76 -17.22 -5.82
N SER A 200 -11.66 -18.09 -6.28
CA SER A 200 -12.96 -17.71 -6.82
C SER A 200 -13.98 -17.47 -5.71
N THR A 201 -14.77 -16.40 -5.81
CA THR A 201 -15.91 -16.15 -4.90
C THR A 201 -17.17 -16.96 -5.28
N GLN A 202 -17.09 -17.86 -6.27
CA GLN A 202 -18.23 -18.69 -6.68
C GLN A 202 -18.74 -19.58 -5.53
N GLU A 203 -17.86 -20.21 -4.78
CA GLU A 203 -18.24 -21.16 -3.72
C GLU A 203 -18.27 -20.55 -2.32
N MET A 204 -18.36 -19.22 -2.23
CA MET A 204 -18.46 -18.52 -0.95
C MET A 204 -19.73 -18.93 -0.19
N LYS A 205 -19.56 -19.32 1.07
CA LYS A 205 -20.63 -19.74 1.99
C LYS A 205 -20.61 -18.93 3.27
N ASP A 206 -21.76 -18.84 3.95
CA ASP A 206 -21.82 -18.37 5.33
C ASP A 206 -21.30 -19.44 6.31
N LEU A 207 -21.29 -19.13 7.61
CA LEU A 207 -20.86 -20.07 8.66
C LEU A 207 -21.77 -21.30 8.80
N ASN A 208 -23.00 -21.24 8.28
CA ASN A 208 -23.96 -22.35 8.25
C ASN A 208 -23.85 -23.16 6.95
N ASN A 209 -22.78 -22.97 6.17
CA ASN A 209 -22.52 -23.61 4.88
C ASN A 209 -23.56 -23.29 3.78
N LYS A 210 -24.34 -22.21 3.91
CA LYS A 210 -25.27 -21.78 2.86
C LYS A 210 -24.56 -20.89 1.84
N PRO A 211 -24.76 -21.10 0.53
CA PRO A 211 -24.18 -20.23 -0.50
C PRO A 211 -24.64 -18.77 -0.36
N VAL A 212 -23.72 -17.83 -0.56
CA VAL A 212 -24.00 -16.39 -0.42
C VAL A 212 -23.70 -15.64 -1.71
N LYS A 213 -24.62 -14.77 -2.15
CA LYS A 213 -24.48 -13.95 -3.38
C LYS A 213 -23.54 -12.76 -3.24
N ARG A 214 -23.47 -12.17 -2.04
CA ARG A 214 -22.68 -10.98 -1.74
C ARG A 214 -22.09 -11.05 -0.35
N ALA A 215 -20.80 -10.76 -0.25
CA ALA A 215 -20.11 -10.59 1.00
C ALA A 215 -20.38 -9.19 1.53
N ASN A 216 -20.85 -9.07 2.77
CA ASN A 216 -21.00 -7.79 3.45
C ASN A 216 -19.79 -7.54 4.37
N PRO A 217 -19.41 -6.28 4.64
CA PRO A 217 -18.33 -5.96 5.58
C PRO A 217 -18.58 -6.53 6.98
N SER A 218 -17.50 -6.80 7.71
CA SER A 218 -17.54 -7.26 9.11
C SER A 218 -18.35 -8.55 9.32
N ARG A 219 -18.24 -9.48 8.37
CA ARG A 219 -18.87 -10.80 8.42
C ARG A 219 -17.85 -11.88 8.12
N LEU A 220 -18.11 -13.08 8.63
CA LEU A 220 -17.30 -14.25 8.36
C LEU A 220 -17.93 -15.05 7.23
N PHE A 221 -17.12 -15.40 6.24
CA PHE A 221 -17.49 -16.29 5.15
C PHE A 221 -16.46 -17.39 5.00
N ARG A 222 -16.93 -18.58 4.65
CA ARG A 222 -16.11 -19.75 4.38
C ARG A 222 -15.86 -19.88 2.87
N PHE A 223 -14.62 -20.18 2.53
CA PHE A 223 -14.16 -20.41 1.17
C PHE A 223 -13.48 -21.77 1.09
N ALA A 224 -13.70 -22.49 0.00
CA ALA A 224 -12.96 -23.72 -0.27
C ALA A 224 -11.55 -23.35 -0.76
N CYS A 225 -10.53 -23.94 -0.16
CA CYS A 225 -9.23 -24.04 -0.82
C CYS A 225 -9.40 -25.09 -1.92
N SER A 226 -9.87 -24.70 -3.10
CA SER A 226 -9.69 -25.56 -4.27
C SER A 226 -8.18 -25.79 -4.44
N GLU A 227 -7.77 -26.85 -5.13
CA GLU A 227 -6.38 -27.16 -5.51
C GLU A 227 -5.77 -26.10 -6.45
N ALA A 228 -5.85 -24.82 -6.09
CA ALA A 228 -5.25 -23.66 -6.74
C ALA A 228 -3.76 -23.50 -6.34
N ALA A 229 -3.10 -24.62 -6.04
CA ALA A 229 -1.66 -24.69 -5.83
C ALA A 229 -0.89 -24.71 -7.17
N GLU A 230 -1.59 -24.67 -8.30
CA GLU A 230 -0.94 -24.48 -9.60
C GLU A 230 -0.90 -22.99 -9.96
N GLN A 231 0.35 -22.49 -10.02
CA GLN A 231 0.81 -21.22 -10.60
C GLN A 231 0.93 -20.02 -9.65
N SER A 232 1.99 -20.03 -8.86
CA SER A 232 3.03 -18.99 -8.95
C SER A 232 4.42 -19.63 -8.77
N ALA A 233 4.96 -20.17 -9.86
CA ALA A 233 6.34 -20.64 -9.90
C ALA A 233 7.26 -19.43 -9.96
N ASP A 234 7.56 -18.82 -8.81
CA ASP A 234 8.69 -17.88 -8.75
C ASP A 234 9.35 -17.71 -7.38
N VAL A 235 8.93 -18.46 -6.36
CA VAL A 235 9.66 -18.53 -5.08
C VAL A 235 9.57 -19.97 -4.57
N SER A 236 10.72 -20.53 -4.21
CA SER A 236 10.91 -21.88 -3.67
C SER A 236 9.94 -22.22 -2.52
N GLY A 237 8.82 -22.91 -2.82
CA GLY A 237 7.86 -23.41 -1.83
C GLY A 237 6.43 -23.43 -2.36
N ILE A 238 5.60 -24.35 -1.88
CA ILE A 238 4.16 -24.32 -2.12
C ILE A 238 3.60 -23.24 -1.18
N SER A 239 3.15 -22.10 -1.73
CA SER A 239 2.48 -21.07 -0.93
C SER A 239 1.21 -21.66 -0.32
N GLN A 240 1.02 -21.44 0.99
CA GLN A 240 -0.12 -21.97 1.74
C GLN A 240 -0.95 -20.84 2.33
N VAL A 241 -2.27 -21.04 2.37
CA VAL A 241 -3.19 -20.15 3.07
C VAL A 241 -2.95 -20.32 4.58
N GLN A 242 -2.71 -19.21 5.27
CA GLN A 242 -2.47 -19.17 6.71
C GLN A 242 -3.37 -18.13 7.38
N PRO A 243 -3.70 -18.30 8.68
CA PRO A 243 -4.33 -17.24 9.47
C PRO A 243 -3.56 -15.93 9.34
N LEU A 244 -4.29 -14.82 9.36
CA LEU A 244 -3.79 -13.45 9.17
C LEU A 244 -3.31 -13.09 7.76
N ASN A 245 -3.33 -14.02 6.79
CA ASN A 245 -3.13 -13.63 5.40
C ASN A 245 -4.16 -12.57 4.98
N VAL A 246 -3.67 -11.52 4.32
CA VAL A 246 -4.52 -10.44 3.83
C VAL A 246 -5.03 -10.82 2.45
N VAL A 247 -6.33 -10.61 2.23
CA VAL A 247 -6.99 -10.92 0.97
C VAL A 247 -7.38 -9.62 0.29
N ARG A 248 -7.01 -9.45 -0.98
CA ARG A 248 -7.38 -8.29 -1.81
C ARG A 248 -8.27 -8.69 -2.98
N LEU A 249 -9.00 -7.71 -3.48
CA LEU A 249 -9.83 -7.80 -4.68
C LEU A 249 -9.33 -6.80 -5.70
N LYS A 250 -9.28 -7.21 -6.98
CA LYS A 250 -9.09 -6.29 -8.10
C LYS A 250 -10.42 -5.61 -8.44
N ILE A 251 -10.45 -4.28 -8.44
CA ILE A 251 -11.64 -3.45 -8.71
C ILE A 251 -11.70 -2.99 -10.17
#